data_AF-A0A077WBR6-F1
#
_entry.id   AF-A0A077WBR6-F1
#
_cell.length_a   1.000
_cell.length_b   1.000
_cell.length_c   1.000
_cell.angle_alpha   90.00
_cell.angle_beta   90.00
_cell.angle_gamma   90.00
#
_symmetry.space_group_name_H-M   'P 1'
#
loop_
_entity.id
_entity.type
_entity.pdbx_description
1 polymer ?
#
loop_
_entity_poly.entity_id
_entity_poly.type
_entity_poly.pdbx_seq_one_letter_code
_entity_poly.pdbx_strand_id
1 'polypeptide(L)'
;MDKRAIEEYTKLEKEKNLSKIRLKRMAYEAMNEEAEKEEVTRRSTRIMNAKRKKTVPNFNGHDSISLPQVNGTLGSNLLQIGYETAVIDQKTRYFSCISKNQIVDLSNFRDGSQMKQLHISPTSKILNKISSKMVKVPEVELDMYFNSKKITNSTAAKQACDKLQVLHPKNDRERSLKKIILHVLEQHGYQSYMLSDKYIHKCTEQSLIIKFWGPIFESYFGYSMDTFIQWGDSLSKHTDKACSTIRLDLRIVIQNDGGDIESMAGEFASATAATGSKYYTDKTKIVLISKVHLNQVLSALNIPSKEDVVSIRIPMIQIMGMNCNIYSLSLVDKRTYRVEDVCDFIYPTTLRQIKNGTLATMINSMEMLKLMIEELHAHISNFSCDTSNKVTRFTKGKKPDKSVNIEEWISDLIPINDSDSEEESSEEI
;
A
#
# COMPACT_ATOMS: atom_id res chain seq x y z
N MET A 1 4.10 29.12 67.59
CA MET A 1 3.07 29.49 66.58
C MET A 1 1.71 29.35 67.23
N ASP A 2 0.85 30.35 67.05
CA ASP A 2 -0.52 30.35 67.56
C ASP A 2 -1.35 29.25 66.88
N LYS A 3 -2.01 28.39 67.66
CA LYS A 3 -2.87 27.31 67.14
C LYS A 3 -3.98 27.86 66.24
N ARG A 4 -4.46 29.07 66.53
CA ARG A 4 -5.51 29.74 65.75
C ARG A 4 -5.05 30.06 64.33
N ALA A 5 -3.80 30.48 64.17
CA ALA A 5 -3.22 30.79 62.86
C ALA A 5 -3.05 29.52 61.98
N ILE A 6 -2.74 28.38 62.58
CA ILE A 6 -2.61 27.10 61.87
C ILE A 6 -3.98 26.58 61.39
N GLU A 7 -5.02 26.71 62.22
CA GLU A 7 -6.38 26.33 61.83
C GLU A 7 -6.92 27.21 60.70
N GLU A 8 -6.69 28.52 60.77
CA GLU A 8 -7.09 29.47 59.74
C GLU A 8 -6.39 29.22 58.41
N TYR A 9 -5.07 28.96 58.44
CA TYR A 9 -4.31 28.57 57.25
C TYR A 9 -4.85 27.28 56.61
N THR A 10 -5.10 26.25 57.42
CA THR A 10 -5.63 24.96 56.95
C THR A 10 -7.01 25.11 56.31
N LYS A 11 -7.86 25.99 56.87
CA LYS A 11 -9.18 26.31 56.31
C LYS A 11 -9.05 27.00 54.95
N LEU A 12 -8.19 28.02 54.84
CA LEU A 12 -7.95 28.74 53.59
C LEU A 12 -7.38 27.82 52.49
N GLU A 13 -6.49 26.89 52.85
CA GLU A 13 -5.92 25.94 51.89
C GLU A 13 -6.96 24.93 51.37
N LYS A 14 -7.88 24.48 52.23
CA LYS A 14 -9.03 23.66 51.81
C LYS A 14 -9.96 24.42 50.88
N GLU A 15 -10.29 25.68 51.18
CA GLU A 15 -11.13 26.52 50.32
C GLU A 15 -10.47 26.79 48.96
N LYS A 16 -9.15 27.04 48.94
CA LYS A 16 -8.37 27.19 47.71
C LYS A 16 -8.40 25.91 46.85
N ASN A 17 -8.23 24.74 47.45
CA ASN A 17 -8.30 23.46 46.73
C ASN A 17 -9.70 23.17 46.21
N LEU A 18 -10.74 23.45 46.99
CA LEU A 18 -12.13 23.30 46.56
C LEU A 18 -12.46 24.20 45.36
N SER A 19 -11.94 25.43 45.37
CA SER A 19 -12.12 26.40 44.29
C SER A 19 -11.42 25.95 43.00
N LYS A 20 -10.21 25.37 43.09
CA LYS A 20 -9.52 24.77 41.95
C LYS A 20 -10.30 23.61 41.33
N ILE A 21 -10.91 22.75 42.16
CA ILE A 21 -11.72 21.62 41.68
C ILE A 21 -12.97 22.13 40.94
N ARG A 22 -13.64 23.16 41.47
CA ARG A 22 -14.80 23.78 40.81
C ARG A 22 -14.44 24.38 39.44
N LEU A 23 -13.31 25.09 39.34
CA LEU A 23 -12.86 25.65 38.06
C LEU A 23 -12.57 24.57 37.02
N LYS A 24 -11.93 23.46 37.42
CA LYS A 24 -11.69 22.32 36.51
C LYS A 24 -12.99 21.69 36.03
N ARG A 25 -13.99 21.56 36.91
CA ARG A 25 -15.30 21.02 36.56
C ARG A 25 -16.03 21.92 35.56
N MET A 26 -16.03 23.23 35.78
CA MET A 26 -16.66 24.19 34.85
C MET A 26 -15.98 24.19 33.48
N ALA A 27 -14.65 24.08 33.43
CA ALA A 27 -13.93 23.96 32.16
C ALA A 27 -14.29 22.67 31.41
N TYR A 28 -14.42 21.55 32.12
CA TYR A 28 -14.85 20.28 31.54
C TYR A 28 -16.29 20.33 31.02
N GLU A 29 -17.21 20.92 31.78
CA GLU A 29 -18.61 21.10 31.37
C GLU A 29 -18.72 22.01 30.13
N ALA A 30 -17.92 23.09 30.05
CA ALA A 30 -17.88 23.97 28.88
C ALA A 30 -17.33 23.26 27.62
N MET A 31 -16.30 22.43 27.77
CA MET A 31 -15.77 21.63 26.65
C MET A 31 -16.81 20.62 26.13
N ASN A 32 -17.56 19.99 27.02
CA ASN A 32 -18.63 19.06 26.61
C ASN A 32 -19.78 19.79 25.90
N GLU A 33 -20.19 20.98 26.37
CA GLU A 33 -21.21 21.77 25.68
C GLU A 33 -20.75 22.22 24.28
N GLU A 34 -19.47 22.54 24.09
CA GLU A 34 -18.92 22.91 22.79
C GLU A 34 -18.87 21.70 21.84
N ALA A 35 -18.47 20.54 22.34
CA ALA A 35 -18.49 19.28 21.58
C ALA A 35 -19.91 18.89 21.15
N GLU A 36 -20.92 19.03 22.03
CA GLU A 36 -22.32 18.76 21.68
C GLU A 36 -22.85 19.72 20.60
N LYS A 37 -22.51 21.01 20.67
CA LYS A 37 -22.87 22.01 19.64
C LYS A 37 -22.24 21.68 18.29
N GLU A 38 -21.00 21.20 18.30
CA GLU A 38 -20.30 20.78 17.09
C GLU A 38 -20.94 19.53 16.48
N GLU A 39 -21.32 18.53 17.29
CA GLU A 39 -22.01 17.32 16.81
C GLU A 39 -23.38 17.62 16.19
N VAL A 40 -24.17 18.51 16.80
CA VAL A 40 -25.47 18.95 16.26
C VAL A 40 -25.28 19.65 14.91
N THR A 41 -24.24 20.48 14.79
CA THR A 41 -23.91 21.17 13.54
C THR A 41 -23.50 20.16 12.45
N ARG A 42 -22.64 19.18 12.79
CA ARG A 42 -22.24 18.10 11.87
C ARG A 42 -23.43 17.25 11.40
N ARG A 43 -24.37 16.91 12.28
CA ARG A 43 -25.62 16.20 11.91
C ARG A 43 -26.50 16.99 10.94
N SER A 44 -26.66 18.29 11.18
CA SER A 44 -27.46 19.16 10.30
C SER A 44 -26.87 19.25 8.89
N THR A 45 -25.55 19.37 8.78
CA THR A 45 -24.83 19.40 7.49
C THR A 45 -24.94 18.06 6.74
N ARG A 46 -24.84 16.92 7.44
CA ARG A 46 -25.08 15.59 6.85
C ARG A 46 -26.49 15.45 6.28
N ILE A 47 -27.51 15.92 7.00
CA ILE A 47 -28.91 15.86 6.55
C ILE A 47 -29.14 16.77 5.32
N MET A 48 -28.51 17.96 5.28
CA MET A 48 -28.60 18.85 4.12
C MET A 48 -27.89 18.29 2.87
N ASN A 49 -26.74 17.64 3.04
CA ASN A 49 -26.04 16.99 1.93
C ASN A 49 -26.81 15.78 1.38
N ALA A 50 -27.55 15.05 2.22
CA ALA A 50 -28.43 13.96 1.78
C ALA A 50 -29.64 14.43 0.97
N LYS A 51 -30.07 15.69 1.10
CA LYS A 51 -31.23 16.27 0.40
C LYS A 51 -30.91 16.94 -0.95
N ARG A 52 -29.63 17.08 -1.33
CA ARG A 52 -29.29 17.45 -2.72
C ARG A 52 -29.75 16.31 -3.63
N LYS A 53 -30.76 16.56 -4.47
CA LYS A 53 -31.17 15.67 -5.56
C LYS A 53 -29.90 15.17 -6.27
N LYS A 54 -29.52 13.91 -6.03
CA LYS A 54 -28.47 13.24 -6.81
C LYS A 54 -28.98 13.21 -8.24
N THR A 55 -28.55 14.15 -9.07
CA THR A 55 -28.51 13.92 -10.52
C THR A 55 -27.73 12.63 -10.68
N VAL A 56 -28.43 11.56 -11.06
CA VAL A 56 -27.81 10.27 -11.32
C VAL A 56 -26.75 10.52 -12.40
N PRO A 57 -25.46 10.34 -12.09
CA PRO A 57 -24.42 10.53 -13.09
C PRO A 57 -24.70 9.61 -14.28
N ASN A 58 -24.45 10.10 -15.48
CA ASN A 58 -24.50 9.22 -16.64
C ASN A 58 -23.31 8.24 -16.53
N PHE A 59 -23.60 6.96 -16.31
CA PHE A 59 -22.60 5.90 -16.12
C PHE A 59 -22.09 5.35 -17.46
N ASN A 60 -21.59 6.22 -18.34
CA ASN A 60 -21.00 5.76 -19.60
C ASN A 60 -19.54 5.33 -19.38
N GLY A 61 -19.26 4.04 -19.48
CA GLY A 61 -17.90 3.51 -19.51
C GLY A 61 -17.22 3.79 -20.85
N HIS A 62 -15.90 3.95 -20.83
CA HIS A 62 -15.07 4.15 -22.03
C HIS A 62 -14.35 2.87 -22.48
N ASP A 63 -14.43 1.81 -21.66
CA ASP A 63 -13.84 0.51 -21.95
C ASP A 63 -14.69 -0.31 -22.92
N SER A 64 -14.09 -1.36 -23.47
CA SER A 64 -14.73 -2.30 -24.39
C SER A 64 -15.06 -3.65 -23.74
N ILE A 65 -15.00 -3.74 -22.40
CA ILE A 65 -15.15 -5.00 -21.67
C ILE A 65 -16.61 -5.22 -21.32
N SER A 66 -17.34 -5.96 -22.16
CA SER A 66 -18.71 -6.37 -21.84
C SER A 66 -18.75 -7.53 -20.84
N LEU A 67 -19.66 -7.45 -19.87
CA LEU A 67 -19.93 -8.52 -18.92
C LEU A 67 -21.20 -9.28 -19.35
N PRO A 68 -21.19 -10.61 -19.53
CA PRO A 68 -22.34 -11.36 -20.02
C PRO A 68 -23.57 -11.32 -19.09
N GLN A 69 -23.37 -11.04 -17.80
CA GLN A 69 -24.42 -11.12 -16.78
C GLN A 69 -25.05 -9.77 -16.43
N VAL A 70 -24.45 -8.65 -16.88
CA VAL A 70 -24.92 -7.30 -16.57
C VAL A 70 -24.86 -6.42 -17.82
N ASN A 71 -25.81 -5.49 -17.94
CA ASN A 71 -25.84 -4.59 -19.07
C ASN A 71 -24.70 -3.54 -18.97
N GLY A 72 -24.10 -3.20 -20.11
CA GLY A 72 -23.02 -2.22 -20.20
C GLY A 72 -21.62 -2.84 -20.19
N THR A 73 -20.63 -2.00 -19.91
CA THR A 73 -19.21 -2.38 -19.86
C THR A 73 -18.74 -2.55 -18.42
N LEU A 74 -17.53 -3.05 -18.19
CA LEU A 74 -16.97 -3.18 -16.85
C LEU A 74 -16.87 -1.80 -16.18
N GLY A 75 -16.36 -0.80 -16.89
CA GLY A 75 -16.23 0.57 -16.40
C GLY A 75 -17.58 1.20 -16.01
N SER A 76 -18.63 1.02 -16.83
CA SER A 76 -19.97 1.56 -16.48
C SER A 76 -20.53 0.93 -15.21
N ASN A 77 -20.38 -0.39 -15.07
CA ASN A 77 -20.87 -1.11 -13.89
C ASN A 77 -20.06 -0.77 -12.63
N LEU A 78 -18.75 -0.56 -12.75
CA LEU A 78 -17.92 -0.07 -11.64
C LEU A 78 -18.39 1.32 -11.18
N LEU A 79 -18.60 2.26 -12.10
CA LEU A 79 -19.11 3.59 -11.73
C LEU A 79 -20.45 3.47 -10.98
N GLN A 80 -21.38 2.67 -11.51
CA GLN A 80 -22.67 2.42 -10.87
C GLN A 80 -22.48 1.90 -9.44
N ILE A 81 -21.68 0.85 -9.24
CA ILE A 81 -21.34 0.31 -7.91
C ILE A 81 -20.78 1.41 -7.01
N GLY A 82 -19.84 2.22 -7.52
CA GLY A 82 -19.20 3.28 -6.76
C GLY A 82 -20.18 4.30 -6.19
N TYR A 83 -21.15 4.75 -6.99
CA TYR A 83 -22.11 5.79 -6.61
C TYR A 83 -23.34 5.25 -5.85
N GLU A 84 -23.70 3.98 -6.04
CA GLU A 84 -24.86 3.33 -5.41
C GLU A 84 -24.52 2.63 -4.09
N THR A 85 -23.26 2.21 -3.87
CA THR A 85 -22.85 1.56 -2.62
C THR A 85 -23.01 2.52 -1.44
N ALA A 86 -23.83 2.13 -0.46
CA ALA A 86 -23.91 2.80 0.83
C ALA A 86 -22.63 2.51 1.64
N VAL A 87 -21.94 3.57 2.07
CA VAL A 87 -20.72 3.46 2.87
C VAL A 87 -21.11 3.32 4.34
N ILE A 88 -20.93 2.13 4.90
CA ILE A 88 -21.28 1.79 6.29
C ILE A 88 -20.06 1.35 7.12
N ASP A 89 -18.97 0.96 6.46
CA ASP A 89 -17.72 0.53 7.08
C ASP A 89 -16.54 0.82 6.13
N GLN A 90 -15.29 0.56 6.57
CA GLN A 90 -14.12 0.79 5.71
C GLN A 90 -14.06 -0.14 4.50
N LYS A 91 -14.68 -1.33 4.56
CA LYS A 91 -14.72 -2.26 3.43
C LYS A 91 -15.58 -1.73 2.29
N THR A 92 -16.81 -1.33 2.60
CA THR A 92 -17.75 -0.71 1.67
C THR A 92 -17.24 0.64 1.19
N ARG A 93 -16.54 1.40 2.04
CA ARG A 93 -15.80 2.60 1.63
C ARG A 93 -14.73 2.28 0.59
N TYR A 94 -13.85 1.32 0.85
CA TYR A 94 -12.81 0.90 -0.08
C TYR A 94 -13.42 0.58 -1.44
N PHE A 95 -14.39 -0.35 -1.49
CA PHE A 95 -15.01 -0.75 -2.75
C PHE A 95 -15.75 0.39 -3.44
N SER A 96 -16.46 1.26 -2.71
CA SER A 96 -17.09 2.46 -3.29
C SER A 96 -16.04 3.40 -3.93
N CYS A 97 -14.96 3.69 -3.20
CA CYS A 97 -13.91 4.61 -3.63
C CYS A 97 -13.16 4.12 -4.87
N ILE A 98 -12.71 2.87 -4.88
CA ILE A 98 -11.99 2.32 -6.04
C ILE A 98 -12.92 2.14 -7.25
N SER A 99 -14.19 1.83 -7.02
CA SER A 99 -15.22 1.72 -8.07
C SER A 99 -15.50 3.05 -8.77
N LYS A 100 -15.62 4.15 -8.01
CA LYS A 100 -15.73 5.51 -8.56
C LYS A 100 -14.53 5.86 -9.44
N ASN A 101 -13.36 5.31 -9.11
CA ASN A 101 -12.13 5.48 -9.87
C ASN A 101 -11.96 4.46 -11.01
N GLN A 102 -12.99 3.67 -11.32
CA GLN A 102 -13.01 2.62 -12.34
C GLN A 102 -11.90 1.56 -12.16
N ILE A 103 -11.56 1.27 -10.92
CA ILE A 103 -10.59 0.24 -10.55
C ILE A 103 -11.36 -0.99 -10.08
N VAL A 104 -11.12 -2.15 -10.70
CA VAL A 104 -11.63 -3.44 -10.22
C VAL A 104 -10.58 -4.14 -9.36
N ASP A 105 -10.95 -4.58 -8.15
CA ASP A 105 -10.09 -5.40 -7.28
C ASP A 105 -10.33 -6.89 -7.54
N LEU A 106 -9.40 -7.52 -8.27
CA LEU A 106 -9.43 -8.95 -8.60
C LEU A 106 -8.93 -9.83 -7.45
N SER A 107 -8.42 -9.25 -6.35
CA SER A 107 -7.96 -10.00 -5.17
C SER A 107 -9.09 -10.42 -4.22
N ASN A 108 -10.31 -9.90 -4.40
CA ASN A 108 -11.38 -10.09 -3.41
C ASN A 108 -12.71 -10.56 -4.04
N PHE A 109 -13.09 -11.80 -3.73
CA PHE A 109 -14.35 -12.43 -4.16
C PHE A 109 -15.37 -12.59 -3.02
N ARG A 110 -15.10 -12.02 -1.84
CA ARG A 110 -15.96 -12.16 -0.67
C ARG A 110 -17.23 -11.31 -0.81
N ASP A 111 -18.23 -11.57 0.02
CA ASP A 111 -19.48 -10.79 0.01
C ASP A 111 -19.21 -9.30 0.28
N GLY A 112 -19.91 -8.44 -0.45
CA GLY A 112 -19.68 -6.98 -0.44
C GLY A 112 -18.54 -6.50 -1.35
N SER A 113 -17.78 -7.39 -2.00
CA SER A 113 -16.79 -7.00 -3.02
C SER A 113 -17.43 -6.64 -4.36
N GLN A 114 -16.67 -5.95 -5.22
CA GLN A 114 -17.06 -5.69 -6.62
C GLN A 114 -17.31 -6.99 -7.38
N MET A 115 -16.44 -7.99 -7.22
CA MET A 115 -16.54 -9.26 -7.94
C MET A 115 -17.86 -9.98 -7.63
N LYS A 116 -18.29 -9.94 -6.37
CA LYS A 116 -19.59 -10.48 -5.96
C LYS A 116 -20.75 -9.70 -6.57
N GLN A 117 -20.69 -8.37 -6.55
CA GLN A 117 -21.73 -7.49 -7.10
C GLN A 117 -21.85 -7.59 -8.63
N LEU A 118 -20.74 -7.83 -9.33
CA LEU A 118 -20.68 -8.04 -10.78
C LEU A 118 -21.01 -9.50 -11.19
N HIS A 119 -21.29 -10.37 -10.23
CA HIS A 119 -21.50 -11.81 -10.44
C HIS A 119 -20.33 -12.50 -11.17
N ILE A 120 -19.10 -12.02 -10.95
CA ILE A 120 -17.88 -12.60 -11.55
C ILE A 120 -17.30 -13.65 -10.61
N SER A 121 -17.26 -14.91 -11.07
CA SER A 121 -16.62 -16.00 -10.33
C SER A 121 -15.10 -16.04 -10.54
N PRO A 122 -14.34 -16.63 -9.60
CA PRO A 122 -12.89 -16.88 -9.76
C PRO A 122 -12.52 -17.73 -10.97
N THR A 123 -13.47 -18.47 -11.55
CA THR A 123 -13.26 -19.36 -12.70
C THR A 123 -13.83 -18.81 -14.00
N SER A 124 -14.32 -17.56 -13.98
CA SER A 124 -14.96 -16.97 -15.15
C SER A 124 -13.97 -16.71 -16.28
N LYS A 125 -14.44 -16.85 -17.53
CA LYS A 125 -13.63 -16.51 -18.72
C LYS A 125 -13.23 -15.03 -18.75
N ILE A 126 -14.05 -14.16 -18.16
CA ILE A 126 -13.77 -12.73 -18.06
C ILE A 126 -12.55 -12.52 -17.19
N LEU A 127 -12.46 -13.17 -16.03
CA LEU A 127 -11.30 -13.06 -15.15
C LEU A 127 -10.02 -13.45 -15.89
N ASN A 128 -10.03 -14.54 -16.64
CA ASN A 128 -8.88 -14.96 -17.46
C ASN A 128 -8.53 -13.95 -18.57
N LYS A 129 -9.50 -13.19 -19.07
CA LYS A 129 -9.29 -12.15 -20.09
C LYS A 129 -8.69 -10.88 -19.48
N ILE A 130 -9.12 -10.52 -18.27
CA ILE A 130 -8.71 -9.28 -17.60
C ILE A 130 -7.51 -9.47 -16.66
N SER A 131 -7.17 -10.70 -16.28
CA SER A 131 -6.02 -10.97 -15.44
C SER A 131 -4.74 -10.96 -16.24
N SER A 132 -3.67 -10.43 -15.63
CA SER A 132 -2.36 -10.42 -16.23
C SER A 132 -1.63 -11.75 -16.02
N LYS A 133 -0.79 -12.11 -16.98
CA LYS A 133 0.18 -13.18 -16.74
C LYS A 133 1.25 -12.65 -15.80
N MET A 134 1.43 -13.32 -14.67
CA MET A 134 2.51 -13.05 -13.75
C MET A 134 3.83 -13.57 -14.31
N VAL A 135 4.90 -12.82 -14.05
CA VAL A 135 6.26 -13.22 -14.37
C VAL A 135 6.65 -14.33 -13.41
N LYS A 136 7.19 -15.42 -13.95
CA LYS A 136 7.70 -16.51 -13.11
C LYS A 136 9.07 -16.11 -12.60
N VAL A 137 9.20 -16.03 -11.28
CA VAL A 137 10.49 -15.82 -10.64
C VAL A 137 11.20 -17.16 -10.46
N PRO A 138 12.49 -17.26 -10.82
CA PRO A 138 13.30 -18.43 -10.48
C PRO A 138 13.31 -18.64 -8.96
N GLU A 139 12.95 -19.83 -8.52
CA GLU A 139 12.95 -20.18 -7.09
C GLU A 139 14.38 -20.11 -6.52
N VAL A 140 14.54 -19.44 -5.39
CA VAL A 140 15.83 -19.36 -4.70
C VAL A 140 16.10 -20.65 -3.95
N GLU A 141 17.20 -21.32 -4.31
CA GLU A 141 17.69 -22.50 -3.62
C GLU A 141 18.49 -22.12 -2.36
N LEU A 142 17.81 -22.04 -1.21
CA LEU A 142 18.45 -21.69 0.07
C LEU A 142 19.56 -22.66 0.49
N ASP A 143 19.51 -23.92 0.04
CA ASP A 143 20.48 -24.96 0.41
C ASP A 143 21.91 -24.64 -0.08
N MET A 144 22.06 -23.73 -1.04
CA MET A 144 23.36 -23.17 -1.44
C MET A 144 24.00 -22.30 -0.36
N TYR A 145 23.19 -21.71 0.52
CA TYR A 145 23.61 -20.80 1.58
C TYR A 145 23.68 -21.52 2.93
N PHE A 146 22.63 -22.25 3.28
CA PHE A 146 22.57 -23.05 4.48
C PHE A 146 21.47 -24.12 4.36
N ASN A 147 21.65 -25.24 5.05
CA ASN A 147 20.63 -26.29 5.08
C ASN A 147 19.51 -25.91 6.06
N SER A 148 18.40 -25.40 5.52
CA SER A 148 17.24 -24.95 6.31
C SER A 148 16.66 -26.05 7.20
N LYS A 149 16.74 -27.32 6.76
CA LYS A 149 16.23 -28.48 7.52
C LYS A 149 17.03 -28.77 8.79
N LYS A 150 18.28 -28.30 8.87
CA LYS A 150 19.16 -28.46 10.04
C LYS A 150 18.98 -27.36 11.09
N ILE A 151 18.21 -26.30 10.81
CA ILE A 151 17.99 -25.21 11.77
C ILE A 151 16.86 -25.59 12.75
N THR A 152 17.21 -26.34 13.80
CA THR A 152 16.24 -26.86 14.77
C THR A 152 16.20 -26.10 16.09
N ASN A 153 17.24 -25.31 16.40
CA ASN A 153 17.35 -24.52 17.63
C ASN A 153 18.24 -23.29 17.40
N SER A 154 18.30 -22.40 18.40
CA SER A 154 19.11 -21.17 18.35
C SER A 154 20.59 -21.44 18.10
N THR A 155 21.18 -22.50 18.68
CA THR A 155 22.59 -22.87 18.43
C THR A 155 22.84 -23.21 16.96
N ALA A 156 21.95 -23.96 16.33
CA ALA A 156 22.05 -24.28 14.91
C ALA A 156 21.89 -23.02 14.02
N ALA A 157 21.01 -22.08 14.40
CA ALA A 157 20.88 -20.80 13.71
C ALA A 157 22.17 -19.96 13.80
N LYS A 158 22.78 -19.85 14.99
CA LYS A 158 24.08 -19.17 15.19
C LYS A 158 25.20 -19.77 14.33
N GLN A 159 25.31 -21.10 14.33
CA GLN A 159 26.29 -21.79 13.49
C GLN A 159 26.07 -21.55 11.99
N ALA A 160 24.82 -21.40 11.56
CA ALA A 160 24.50 -21.03 10.18
C ALA A 160 24.90 -19.57 9.88
N CYS A 161 24.69 -18.64 10.83
CA CYS A 161 25.19 -17.27 10.71
C CYS A 161 26.71 -17.24 10.54
N ASP A 162 27.47 -17.93 11.40
CA ASP A 162 28.94 -17.94 11.35
C ASP A 162 29.45 -18.44 9.99
N LYS A 163 28.82 -19.49 9.44
CA LYS A 163 29.14 -20.01 8.10
C LYS A 163 28.79 -19.02 6.99
N LEU A 164 27.66 -18.33 7.10
CA LEU A 164 27.26 -17.35 6.10
C LEU A 164 28.14 -16.10 6.13
N GLN A 165 28.62 -15.68 7.31
CA GLN A 165 29.50 -14.52 7.44
C GLN A 165 30.79 -14.67 6.62
N VAL A 166 31.37 -15.87 6.57
CA VAL A 166 32.59 -16.15 5.77
C VAL A 166 32.33 -16.40 4.27
N LEU A 167 31.07 -16.53 3.85
CA LEU A 167 30.73 -16.70 2.44
C LEU A 167 30.98 -15.42 1.65
N HIS A 168 31.73 -15.49 0.55
CA HIS A 168 32.01 -14.32 -0.30
C HIS A 168 31.01 -14.29 -1.47
N PRO A 169 30.07 -13.32 -1.51
CA PRO A 169 29.08 -13.24 -2.59
C PRO A 169 29.75 -12.89 -3.92
N LYS A 170 29.34 -13.55 -5.01
CA LYS A 170 29.92 -13.38 -6.35
C LYS A 170 29.33 -12.23 -7.15
N ASN A 171 28.12 -11.82 -6.81
CA ASN A 171 27.37 -10.76 -7.48
C ASN A 171 26.45 -10.04 -6.47
N ASP A 172 25.82 -8.95 -6.90
CA ASP A 172 24.97 -8.14 -6.02
C ASP A 172 23.74 -8.89 -5.52
N ARG A 173 23.17 -9.78 -6.35
CA ARG A 173 22.05 -10.64 -5.95
C ARG A 173 22.44 -11.55 -4.78
N GLU A 174 23.56 -12.27 -4.89
CA GLU A 174 24.06 -13.12 -3.81
C GLU A 174 24.40 -12.31 -2.54
N ARG A 175 24.88 -11.07 -2.70
CA ARG A 175 25.15 -10.16 -1.58
C ARG A 175 23.87 -9.77 -0.86
N SER A 176 22.82 -9.39 -1.59
CA SER A 176 21.50 -9.08 -1.04
C SER A 176 20.91 -10.28 -0.29
N LEU A 177 20.88 -11.44 -0.94
CA LEU A 177 20.37 -12.69 -0.34
C LEU A 177 21.12 -13.05 0.94
N LYS A 178 22.45 -12.99 0.93
CA LYS A 178 23.28 -13.23 2.13
C LYS A 178 22.87 -12.30 3.27
N LYS A 179 22.68 -11.00 3.02
CA LYS A 179 22.32 -10.02 4.06
C LYS A 179 20.95 -10.30 4.67
N ILE A 180 19.97 -10.63 3.84
CA ILE A 180 18.61 -10.99 4.28
C ILE A 180 18.63 -12.25 5.15
N ILE A 181 19.27 -13.31 4.66
CA ILE A 181 19.35 -14.58 5.38
C ILE A 181 20.07 -14.38 6.72
N LEU A 182 21.20 -13.66 6.73
CA LEU A 182 21.91 -13.33 7.97
C LEU A 182 21.02 -12.57 8.94
N HIS A 183 20.34 -11.51 8.48
CA HIS A 183 19.46 -10.71 9.33
C HIS A 183 18.40 -11.56 10.03
N VAL A 184 17.70 -12.41 9.27
CA VAL A 184 16.68 -13.32 9.81
C VAL A 184 17.30 -14.32 10.78
N LEU A 185 18.39 -15.00 10.40
CA LEU A 185 19.01 -16.01 11.25
C LEU A 185 19.61 -15.41 12.53
N GLU A 186 20.13 -14.19 12.49
CA GLU A 186 20.65 -13.48 13.66
C GLU A 186 19.55 -13.19 14.67
N GLN A 187 18.34 -12.82 14.21
CA GLN A 187 17.20 -12.65 15.11
C GLN A 187 16.85 -13.97 15.81
N HIS A 188 16.82 -15.09 15.08
CA HIS A 188 16.56 -16.40 15.66
C HIS A 188 17.69 -16.91 16.57
N GLY A 189 18.93 -16.61 16.22
CA GLY A 189 20.12 -17.03 16.95
C GLY A 189 20.31 -16.22 18.24
N TYR A 190 20.35 -14.90 18.14
CA TYR A 190 20.80 -14.01 19.21
C TYR A 190 19.67 -13.20 19.86
N GLN A 191 18.55 -12.98 19.16
CA GLN A 191 17.50 -12.06 19.61
C GLN A 191 16.11 -12.71 19.60
N SER A 192 16.03 -14.02 19.88
CA SER A 192 14.80 -14.80 19.68
C SER A 192 13.61 -14.31 20.49
N TYR A 193 13.84 -13.59 21.60
CA TYR A 193 12.78 -12.95 22.39
C TYR A 193 12.00 -11.90 21.59
N MET A 194 12.63 -11.25 20.60
CA MET A 194 12.01 -10.24 19.72
C MET A 194 10.97 -10.84 18.77
N LEU A 195 11.05 -12.15 18.54
CA LEU A 195 10.15 -12.88 17.64
C LEU A 195 8.92 -13.46 18.37
N SER A 196 8.82 -13.25 19.69
CA SER A 196 7.64 -13.67 20.44
C SER A 196 6.44 -12.78 20.13
N ASP A 197 5.24 -13.37 20.08
CA ASP A 197 4.00 -12.61 19.87
C ASP A 197 3.87 -11.47 20.88
N LYS A 198 4.21 -11.72 22.15
CA LYS A 198 4.20 -10.70 23.21
C LYS A 198 5.10 -9.50 22.89
N TYR A 199 6.26 -9.71 22.26
CA TYR A 199 7.15 -8.62 21.87
C TYR A 199 6.62 -7.91 20.62
N ILE A 200 6.19 -8.67 19.61
CA ILE A 200 5.66 -8.13 18.35
C ILE A 200 4.42 -7.25 18.59
N HIS A 201 3.51 -7.66 19.47
CA HIS A 201 2.33 -6.85 19.84
C HIS A 201 2.67 -5.57 20.61
N LYS A 202 3.86 -5.48 21.21
CA LYS A 202 4.35 -4.25 21.85
C LYS A 202 5.09 -3.34 20.87
N CYS A 203 5.42 -3.83 19.67
CA CYS A 203 6.12 -3.02 18.69
C CYS A 203 5.15 -2.02 18.07
N THR A 204 5.55 -0.75 18.08
CA THR A 204 4.97 0.25 17.18
C THR A 204 5.26 -0.13 15.73
N GLU A 205 4.52 0.44 14.80
CA GLU A 205 4.76 0.29 13.38
C GLU A 205 6.21 0.64 12.99
N GLN A 206 6.72 1.79 13.42
CA GLN A 206 8.12 2.20 13.22
C GLN A 206 9.12 1.19 13.80
N SER A 207 8.80 0.56 14.94
CA SER A 207 9.65 -0.49 15.50
C SER A 207 9.71 -1.71 14.59
N LEU A 208 8.58 -2.09 13.98
CA LEU A 208 8.54 -3.21 13.05
C LEU A 208 9.33 -2.91 11.77
N ILE A 209 9.19 -1.68 11.25
CA ILE A 209 9.96 -1.19 10.10
C ILE A 209 11.45 -1.30 10.40
N ILE A 210 11.94 -0.64 11.45
CA ILE A 210 13.39 -0.57 11.73
C ILE A 210 13.98 -1.96 12.01
N LYS A 211 13.27 -2.80 12.76
CA LYS A 211 13.84 -4.05 13.28
C LYS A 211 13.70 -5.24 12.35
N PHE A 212 12.67 -5.28 11.52
CA PHE A 212 12.36 -6.46 10.69
C PHE A 212 12.35 -6.13 9.21
N TRP A 213 11.56 -5.13 8.79
CA TRP A 213 11.27 -4.93 7.37
C TRP A 213 12.33 -4.09 6.65
N GLY A 214 12.75 -2.98 7.25
CA GLY A 214 13.76 -2.06 6.71
C GLY A 214 15.02 -2.77 6.21
N PRO A 215 15.68 -3.62 7.02
CA PRO A 215 16.85 -4.38 6.58
C PRO A 215 16.62 -5.25 5.34
N ILE A 216 15.40 -5.77 5.14
CA ILE A 216 15.04 -6.59 3.97
C ILE A 216 14.92 -5.69 2.72
N PHE A 217 14.17 -4.60 2.81
CA PHE A 217 14.00 -3.65 1.71
C PHE A 217 15.33 -3.01 1.30
N GLU A 218 16.11 -2.51 2.26
CA GLU A 218 17.44 -1.94 2.02
C GLU A 218 18.39 -2.96 1.38
N SER A 219 18.25 -4.25 1.72
CA SER A 219 19.06 -5.29 1.10
C SER A 219 18.70 -5.53 -0.37
N TYR A 220 17.43 -5.43 -0.76
CA TYR A 220 16.99 -5.62 -2.14
C TYR A 220 17.19 -4.38 -3.02
N PHE A 221 16.83 -3.21 -2.51
CA PHE A 221 16.69 -1.99 -3.28
C PHE A 221 17.81 -0.97 -3.03
N GLY A 222 18.46 -1.02 -1.85
CA GLY A 222 19.46 -0.02 -1.46
C GLY A 222 20.81 -0.10 -2.20
N TYR A 223 21.02 -1.10 -3.06
CA TYR A 223 22.23 -1.21 -3.91
C TYR A 223 22.02 -0.75 -5.35
N SER A 224 20.78 -0.51 -5.76
CA SER A 224 20.51 -0.02 -7.11
C SER A 224 20.79 1.48 -7.13
N MET A 225 21.73 1.92 -7.98
CA MET A 225 22.11 3.34 -8.09
C MET A 225 20.94 4.21 -8.54
N ASP A 226 19.99 3.62 -9.26
CA ASP A 226 18.85 4.31 -9.86
C ASP A 226 17.57 4.13 -9.01
N THR A 227 17.70 3.70 -7.75
CA THR A 227 16.56 3.44 -6.88
C THR A 227 16.76 4.03 -5.50
N PHE A 228 15.77 4.79 -5.06
CA PHE A 228 15.75 5.44 -3.77
C PHE A 228 14.57 4.94 -2.94
N ILE A 229 14.86 4.50 -1.71
CA ILE A 229 13.84 4.08 -0.74
C ILE A 229 13.51 5.27 0.16
N GLN A 230 12.25 5.70 0.15
CA GLN A 230 11.76 6.76 1.02
C GLN A 230 10.87 6.15 2.10
N TRP A 231 11.34 6.23 3.35
CA TRP A 231 10.61 5.80 4.54
C TRP A 231 9.86 6.97 5.20
N GLY A 232 8.84 6.61 5.98
CA GLY A 232 8.09 7.48 6.87
C GLY A 232 6.96 8.23 6.16
N ASP A 233 6.10 8.85 6.98
CA ASP A 233 4.86 9.55 6.64
C ASP A 233 5.08 10.69 5.63
N SER A 234 5.16 10.34 4.35
CA SER A 234 5.74 11.20 3.32
C SER A 234 4.79 11.40 2.14
N LEU A 235 4.76 12.64 1.63
CA LEU A 235 3.91 13.01 0.50
C LEU A 235 4.57 12.64 -0.82
N SER A 236 3.79 12.05 -1.73
CA SER A 236 4.20 11.89 -3.12
C SER A 236 4.53 13.25 -3.75
N LYS A 237 5.62 13.33 -4.52
CA LYS A 237 5.99 14.59 -5.19
C LYS A 237 5.01 14.97 -6.29
N HIS A 238 4.28 13.97 -6.78
CA HIS A 238 3.46 14.05 -7.99
C HIS A 238 1.97 13.84 -7.70
N THR A 239 1.53 14.19 -6.50
CA THR A 239 0.11 14.17 -6.17
C THR A 239 -0.64 15.25 -6.92
N ASP A 240 -1.65 14.86 -7.68
CA ASP A 240 -2.73 15.77 -8.07
C ASP A 240 -3.35 16.42 -6.82
N LYS A 241 -4.05 17.55 -6.99
CA LYS A 241 -4.81 18.19 -5.89
C LYS A 241 -5.74 17.21 -5.16
N ALA A 242 -6.18 16.14 -5.83
CA ALA A 242 -7.03 15.10 -5.28
C ALA A 242 -6.31 14.13 -4.31
N CYS A 243 -4.98 14.04 -4.39
CA CYS A 243 -4.15 13.13 -3.60
C CYS A 243 -3.13 13.84 -2.70
N SER A 244 -3.09 15.18 -2.70
CA SER A 244 -2.03 15.96 -2.06
C SER A 244 -1.94 15.85 -0.54
N THR A 245 -2.92 15.20 0.08
CA THR A 245 -2.97 14.93 1.53
C THR A 245 -2.61 13.49 1.87
N ILE A 246 -2.58 12.58 0.90
CA ILE A 246 -2.27 11.17 1.15
C ILE A 246 -0.77 11.02 1.39
N ARG A 247 -0.43 10.62 2.60
CA ARG A 247 0.92 10.25 2.99
C ARG A 247 1.06 8.74 3.00
N LEU A 248 2.26 8.27 2.70
CA LEU A 248 2.62 6.85 2.65
C LEU A 248 3.82 6.59 3.54
N ASP A 249 3.87 5.40 4.14
CA ASP A 249 4.97 4.95 5.00
C ASP A 249 6.22 4.52 4.22
N LEU A 250 6.02 4.05 2.98
CA LEU A 250 7.08 3.59 2.11
C LEU A 250 6.81 3.99 0.66
N ARG A 251 7.83 4.52 0.01
CA ARG A 251 7.88 4.67 -1.46
C ARG A 251 9.21 4.15 -1.98
N ILE A 252 9.17 3.53 -3.15
CA ILE A 252 10.38 3.27 -3.94
C ILE A 252 10.34 4.17 -5.17
N VAL A 253 11.38 4.96 -5.34
CA VAL A 253 11.51 5.95 -6.40
C VAL A 253 12.62 5.52 -7.34
N ILE A 254 12.33 5.43 -8.64
CA ILE A 254 13.34 5.24 -9.68
C ILE A 254 13.89 6.62 -10.04
N GLN A 255 15.20 6.79 -9.93
CA GLN A 255 15.90 7.99 -10.33
C GLN A 255 16.26 7.88 -11.80
N ASN A 256 15.86 8.86 -12.60
CA ASN A 256 16.16 8.93 -14.02
C ASN A 256 16.53 10.37 -14.39
N ASP A 257 17.31 10.57 -15.45
CA ASP A 257 17.71 11.88 -15.94
C ASP A 257 16.50 12.76 -16.31
N GLY A 258 15.38 12.12 -16.70
CA GLY A 258 14.10 12.76 -16.99
C GLY A 258 13.28 13.16 -15.76
N GLY A 259 13.76 12.84 -14.55
CA GLY A 259 13.08 13.09 -13.28
C GLY A 259 12.75 11.82 -12.49
N ASP A 260 12.52 12.01 -11.20
CA ASP A 260 12.13 10.95 -10.25
C ASP A 260 10.75 10.37 -10.59
N ILE A 261 10.66 9.04 -10.67
CA ILE A 261 9.42 8.31 -10.91
C ILE A 261 9.09 7.46 -9.68
N GLU A 262 7.90 7.64 -9.12
CA GLU A 262 7.43 6.80 -8.02
C GLU A 262 6.98 5.44 -8.58
N SER A 263 7.73 4.39 -8.22
CA SER A 263 7.62 3.05 -8.80
C SER A 263 6.83 2.07 -7.93
N MET A 264 6.72 2.35 -6.64
CA MET A 264 5.99 1.52 -5.69
C MET A 264 5.51 2.36 -4.50
N ALA A 265 4.29 2.08 -4.04
CA ALA A 265 3.73 2.60 -2.79
C ALA A 265 3.59 1.49 -1.74
N GLY A 266 3.79 1.83 -0.47
CA GLY A 266 3.63 0.91 0.65
C GLY A 266 3.05 1.55 1.90
N GLU A 267 2.20 0.79 2.59
CA GLU A 267 1.67 1.13 3.92
C GLU A 267 2.06 0.04 4.93
N PHE A 268 2.27 0.48 6.16
CA PHE A 268 2.57 -0.37 7.29
C PHE A 268 1.48 -0.22 8.36
N ALA A 269 1.31 -1.28 9.14
CA ALA A 269 0.51 -1.26 10.35
C ALA A 269 1.20 -2.12 11.42
N SER A 270 1.08 -1.71 12.68
CA SER A 270 1.49 -2.54 13.80
C SER A 270 0.66 -3.84 13.87
N ALA A 271 1.16 -4.84 14.61
CA ALA A 271 0.42 -6.08 14.82
C ALA A 271 -0.90 -5.85 15.60
N THR A 272 -0.95 -4.85 16.49
CA THR A 272 -2.16 -4.49 17.25
C THR A 272 -3.16 -3.71 16.42
N ALA A 273 -2.69 -2.93 15.43
CA ALA A 273 -3.54 -2.19 14.52
C ALA A 273 -4.08 -3.05 13.35
N ALA A 274 -3.72 -4.34 13.29
CA ALA A 274 -4.07 -5.27 12.22
C ALA A 274 -5.57 -5.68 12.21
N THR A 275 -6.45 -4.69 12.09
CA THR A 275 -7.90 -4.85 12.02
C THR A 275 -8.37 -4.83 10.56
N GLY A 276 -9.57 -5.39 10.30
CA GLY A 276 -10.19 -5.29 8.98
C GLY A 276 -10.41 -3.84 8.54
N SER A 277 -10.72 -2.95 9.48
CA SER A 277 -10.88 -1.51 9.24
C SER A 277 -9.58 -0.90 8.69
N LYS A 278 -8.47 -1.06 9.44
CA LYS A 278 -7.14 -0.57 9.05
C LYS A 278 -6.67 -1.18 7.72
N TYR A 279 -6.90 -2.49 7.52
CA TYR A 279 -6.58 -3.16 6.25
C TYR A 279 -7.21 -2.44 5.04
N TYR A 280 -8.51 -2.14 5.08
CA TYR A 280 -9.18 -1.48 3.97
C TYR A 280 -8.84 0.00 3.86
N THR A 281 -8.61 0.70 4.98
CA THR A 281 -8.14 2.10 4.97
C THR A 281 -6.79 2.21 4.25
N ASP A 282 -5.80 1.45 4.67
CA ASP A 282 -4.45 1.49 4.09
C ASP A 282 -4.45 0.98 2.65
N LYS A 283 -5.21 -0.09 2.36
CA LYS A 283 -5.38 -0.59 1.00
C LYS A 283 -6.02 0.46 0.08
N THR A 284 -6.95 1.27 0.60
CA THR A 284 -7.53 2.38 -0.17
C THR A 284 -6.44 3.39 -0.55
N LYS A 285 -5.62 3.81 0.41
CA LYS A 285 -4.53 4.78 0.17
C LYS A 285 -3.57 4.30 -0.91
N ILE A 286 -3.00 3.10 -0.75
CA ILE A 286 -2.02 2.57 -1.70
C ILE A 286 -2.59 2.36 -3.11
N VAL A 287 -3.87 1.98 -3.23
CA VAL A 287 -4.51 1.79 -4.55
C VAL A 287 -4.73 3.12 -5.26
N LEU A 288 -5.22 4.13 -4.55
CA LEU A 288 -5.49 5.43 -5.16
C LEU A 288 -4.20 6.16 -5.54
N ILE A 289 -3.19 6.14 -4.67
CA ILE A 289 -1.91 6.78 -4.99
C ILE A 289 -1.19 6.07 -6.14
N SER A 290 -1.26 4.74 -6.21
CA SER A 290 -0.66 3.98 -7.30
C SER A 290 -1.35 4.24 -8.64
N LYS A 291 -2.65 4.60 -8.63
CA LYS A 291 -3.34 5.07 -9.84
C LYS A 291 -2.74 6.38 -10.33
N VAL A 292 -2.46 7.32 -9.41
CA VAL A 292 -1.78 8.58 -9.75
C VAL A 292 -0.39 8.30 -10.32
N HIS A 293 0.39 7.43 -9.68
CA HIS A 293 1.72 7.03 -10.17
C HIS A 293 1.65 6.39 -11.56
N LEU A 294 0.72 5.45 -11.77
CA LEU A 294 0.53 4.79 -13.07
C LEU A 294 0.17 5.82 -14.15
N ASN A 295 -0.78 6.72 -13.87
CA ASN A 295 -1.18 7.76 -14.81
C ASN A 295 0.00 8.66 -15.18
N GLN A 296 0.82 9.04 -14.20
CA GLN A 296 1.99 9.86 -14.41
C GLN A 296 3.02 9.15 -15.29
N VAL A 297 3.35 7.90 -14.97
CA VAL A 297 4.26 7.08 -15.78
C VAL A 297 3.76 7.01 -17.21
N LEU A 298 2.50 6.62 -17.42
CA LEU A 298 1.93 6.49 -18.77
C LEU A 298 1.98 7.81 -19.55
N SER A 299 1.69 8.94 -18.89
CA SER A 299 1.70 10.27 -19.52
C SER A 299 3.10 10.73 -19.93
N ALA A 300 4.14 10.24 -19.27
CA ALA A 300 5.53 10.58 -19.56
C ALA A 300 6.16 9.74 -20.68
N LEU A 301 5.48 8.67 -21.13
CA LEU A 301 6.05 7.68 -22.06
C LEU A 301 5.43 7.78 -23.47
N ASN A 302 6.26 7.54 -24.49
CA ASN A 302 5.79 7.43 -25.87
C ASN A 302 5.51 5.96 -26.23
N ILE A 303 4.33 5.47 -25.84
CA ILE A 303 3.99 4.05 -25.91
C ILE A 303 3.49 3.67 -27.32
N PRO A 304 4.08 2.63 -27.97
CA PRO A 304 3.79 2.33 -29.37
C PRO A 304 2.52 1.49 -29.57
N SER A 305 2.13 0.67 -28.60
CA SER A 305 0.98 -0.24 -28.73
C SER A 305 0.06 -0.24 -27.51
N LYS A 306 -1.17 -0.72 -27.70
CA LYS A 306 -2.16 -0.83 -26.61
C LYS A 306 -1.75 -1.91 -25.62
N GLU A 307 -1.10 -2.95 -26.12
CA GLU A 307 -0.56 -4.08 -25.38
C GLU A 307 0.53 -3.63 -24.41
N ASP A 308 1.36 -2.66 -24.81
CA ASP A 308 2.38 -2.06 -23.94
C ASP A 308 1.77 -1.15 -22.86
N VAL A 309 0.64 -0.48 -23.13
CA VAL A 309 -0.06 0.32 -22.10
C VAL A 309 -0.55 -0.58 -20.96
N VAL A 310 -1.13 -1.75 -21.29
CA VAL A 310 -1.65 -2.68 -20.28
C VAL A 310 -0.56 -3.55 -19.63
N SER A 311 0.66 -3.56 -20.18
CA SER A 311 1.79 -4.29 -19.60
C SER A 311 2.46 -3.54 -18.44
N ILE A 312 2.39 -2.21 -18.44
CA ILE A 312 2.96 -1.36 -17.38
C ILE A 312 2.16 -1.52 -16.09
N ARG A 313 2.86 -1.79 -14.99
CA ARG A 313 2.25 -2.02 -13.67
C ARG A 313 2.99 -1.26 -12.60
N ILE A 314 2.24 -0.79 -11.60
CA ILE A 314 2.79 -0.23 -10.37
C ILE A 314 2.64 -1.29 -9.27
N PRO A 315 3.74 -1.88 -8.75
CA PRO A 315 3.67 -2.71 -7.57
C PRO A 315 3.22 -1.91 -6.33
N MET A 316 2.55 -2.59 -5.43
CA MET A 316 2.10 -2.05 -4.14
C MET A 316 2.38 -3.06 -3.04
N ILE A 317 2.67 -2.59 -1.84
CA ILE A 317 2.92 -3.45 -0.70
C ILE A 317 2.10 -3.01 0.51
N GLN A 318 1.54 -3.97 1.23
CA GLN A 318 0.85 -3.73 2.49
C GLN A 318 1.38 -4.68 3.54
N ILE A 319 1.92 -4.12 4.62
CA ILE A 319 2.50 -4.89 5.71
C ILE A 319 1.71 -4.64 6.99
N MET A 320 1.18 -5.71 7.57
CA MET A 320 0.46 -5.64 8.85
C MET A 320 1.11 -6.61 9.85
N GLY A 321 1.85 -6.06 10.80
CA GLY A 321 2.66 -6.85 11.71
C GLY A 321 3.80 -7.58 10.97
N MET A 322 3.69 -8.91 10.93
CA MET A 322 4.65 -9.80 10.26
C MET A 322 4.11 -10.39 8.95
N ASN A 323 2.91 -9.98 8.52
CA ASN A 323 2.30 -10.41 7.26
C ASN A 323 2.50 -9.34 6.20
N CYS A 324 2.79 -9.77 4.98
CA CYS A 324 2.99 -8.92 3.83
C CYS A 324 2.12 -9.39 2.67
N ASN A 325 1.42 -8.45 2.04
CA ASN A 325 0.70 -8.65 0.79
C ASN A 325 1.30 -7.75 -0.28
N ILE A 326 1.61 -8.33 -1.43
CA ILE A 326 2.04 -7.62 -2.62
C ILE A 326 0.88 -7.59 -3.60
N TYR A 327 0.58 -6.41 -4.12
CA TYR A 327 -0.41 -6.21 -5.16
C TYR A 327 0.24 -5.55 -6.38
N SER A 328 -0.49 -5.52 -7.49
CA SER A 328 -0.13 -4.73 -8.65
C SER A 328 -1.33 -3.94 -9.16
N LEU A 329 -1.09 -2.71 -9.60
CA LEU A 329 -2.08 -1.90 -10.31
C LEU A 329 -1.67 -1.75 -11.77
N SER A 330 -2.59 -2.01 -12.70
CA SER A 330 -2.38 -1.79 -14.14
C SER A 330 -3.69 -1.43 -14.85
N LEU A 331 -3.61 -0.99 -16.11
CA LEU A 331 -4.78 -0.82 -16.96
C LEU A 331 -5.21 -2.18 -17.54
N VAL A 332 -6.52 -2.37 -17.69
CA VAL A 332 -7.09 -3.48 -18.47
C VAL A 332 -7.66 -3.01 -19.81
N ASP A 333 -8.18 -1.79 -19.84
CA ASP A 333 -8.68 -1.10 -21.04
C ASP A 333 -8.76 0.41 -20.74
N LYS A 334 -9.24 1.21 -21.68
CA LYS A 334 -9.43 2.65 -21.52
C LYS A 334 -10.16 2.99 -20.23
N ARG A 335 -9.51 3.79 -19.39
CA ARG A 335 -10.00 4.34 -18.12
C ARG A 335 -10.41 3.28 -17.11
N THR A 336 -10.06 2.02 -17.32
CA THR A 336 -10.43 0.91 -16.44
C THR A 336 -9.17 0.22 -15.97
N TYR A 337 -9.00 0.22 -14.66
CA TYR A 337 -7.81 -0.28 -13.97
C TYR A 337 -8.14 -1.59 -13.27
N ARG A 338 -7.11 -2.37 -12.97
CA ARG A 338 -7.23 -3.56 -12.13
C ARG A 338 -6.19 -3.55 -11.03
N VAL A 339 -6.61 -4.00 -9.85
CA VAL A 339 -5.74 -4.44 -8.76
C VAL A 339 -5.70 -5.96 -8.79
N GLU A 340 -4.51 -6.53 -8.77
CA GLU A 340 -4.29 -7.97 -8.70
C GLU A 340 -3.48 -8.32 -7.45
N ASP A 341 -3.83 -9.44 -6.82
CA ASP A 341 -2.99 -10.07 -5.80
C ASP A 341 -1.80 -10.72 -6.50
N VAL A 342 -0.59 -10.35 -6.10
CA VAL A 342 0.65 -10.85 -6.69
C VAL A 342 1.11 -12.05 -5.88
N CYS A 343 1.31 -11.83 -4.58
CA CYS A 343 1.63 -12.87 -3.62
C CYS A 343 1.50 -12.33 -2.20
N ASP A 344 1.29 -13.24 -1.26
CA ASP A 344 1.43 -12.98 0.17
C ASP A 344 2.58 -13.80 0.76
N PHE A 345 3.17 -13.30 1.83
CA PHE A 345 4.15 -14.03 2.62
C PHE A 345 4.22 -13.47 4.04
N ILE A 346 4.95 -14.17 4.91
CA ILE A 346 5.15 -13.78 6.29
C ILE A 346 6.63 -13.70 6.62
N TYR A 347 6.99 -12.77 7.50
CA TYR A 347 8.31 -12.78 8.13
C TYR A 347 8.41 -14.00 9.06
N PRO A 348 9.43 -14.87 8.93
CA PRO A 348 9.53 -16.07 9.74
C PRO A 348 9.84 -15.74 11.21
N THR A 349 8.86 -15.93 12.09
CA THR A 349 8.97 -15.71 13.54
C THR A 349 9.35 -16.96 14.31
N THR A 350 9.33 -18.14 13.68
CA THR A 350 9.74 -19.41 14.29
C THR A 350 10.76 -20.18 13.44
N LEU A 351 11.62 -20.95 14.11
CA LEU A 351 12.55 -21.86 13.42
C LEU A 351 11.83 -22.92 12.57
N ARG A 352 10.61 -23.32 12.99
CA ARG A 352 9.76 -24.23 12.22
C ARG A 352 9.36 -23.61 10.88
N GLN A 353 9.02 -22.32 10.84
CA GLN A 353 8.73 -21.61 9.59
C GLN A 353 9.95 -21.58 8.67
N ILE A 354 11.16 -21.30 9.18
CA ILE A 354 12.40 -21.37 8.38
C ILE A 354 12.57 -22.77 7.79
N LYS A 355 12.46 -23.82 8.62
CA LYS A 355 12.57 -25.21 8.19
C LYS A 355 11.52 -25.59 7.12
N ASN A 356 10.34 -25.00 7.19
CA ASN A 356 9.23 -25.25 6.27
C ASN A 356 9.28 -24.37 5.01
N GLY A 357 10.36 -23.63 4.78
CA GLY A 357 10.55 -22.85 3.56
C GLY A 357 9.96 -21.44 3.59
N THR A 358 9.41 -20.96 4.71
CA THR A 358 8.85 -19.60 4.81
C THR A 358 9.86 -18.50 4.44
N LEU A 359 11.14 -18.68 4.82
CA LEU A 359 12.20 -17.75 4.42
C LEU A 359 12.43 -17.75 2.89
N ALA A 360 12.36 -18.93 2.25
CA ALA A 360 12.50 -19.04 0.80
C ALA A 360 11.33 -18.35 0.10
N THR A 361 10.10 -18.58 0.57
CA THR A 361 8.90 -17.90 0.07
C THR A 361 9.04 -16.39 0.18
N MET A 362 9.43 -15.86 1.34
CA MET A 362 9.65 -14.43 1.55
C MET A 362 10.67 -13.85 0.56
N ILE A 363 11.82 -14.52 0.40
CA ILE A 363 12.88 -14.11 -0.54
C ILE A 363 12.37 -14.12 -1.99
N ASN A 364 11.65 -15.16 -2.40
CA ASN A 364 11.09 -15.26 -3.75
C ASN A 364 10.05 -14.17 -4.03
N SER A 365 9.20 -13.85 -3.04
CA SER A 365 8.22 -12.78 -3.14
C SER A 365 8.88 -11.40 -3.24
N MET A 366 9.95 -11.14 -2.49
CA MET A 366 10.70 -9.89 -2.60
C MET A 366 11.49 -9.78 -3.92
N GLU A 367 12.01 -10.90 -4.44
CA GLU A 367 12.61 -10.94 -5.77
C GLU A 367 11.57 -10.63 -6.86
N MET A 368 10.33 -11.12 -6.71
CA MET A 368 9.22 -10.78 -7.59
C MET A 368 8.93 -9.27 -7.60
N LEU A 369 8.88 -8.66 -6.41
CA LEU A 369 8.70 -7.23 -6.26
C LEU A 369 9.80 -6.44 -6.97
N LYS A 370 11.05 -6.89 -6.80
CA LYS A 370 12.20 -6.29 -7.47
C LYS A 370 12.10 -6.38 -8.99
N LEU A 371 11.76 -7.56 -9.52
CA LEU A 371 11.57 -7.75 -10.96
C LEU A 371 10.47 -6.85 -11.52
N MET A 372 9.37 -6.65 -10.79
CA MET A 372 8.31 -5.72 -11.22
C MET A 372 8.81 -4.27 -11.32
N ILE A 373 9.66 -3.83 -10.39
CA ILE A 373 10.26 -2.48 -10.41
C ILE A 373 11.28 -2.38 -11.56
N GLU A 374 12.08 -3.41 -11.79
CA GLU A 374 13.04 -3.47 -12.91
C GLU A 374 12.34 -3.49 -14.27
N GLU A 375 11.21 -4.18 -14.41
CA GLU A 375 10.37 -4.16 -15.62
C GLU A 375 9.78 -2.77 -15.88
N LEU A 376 9.30 -2.10 -14.82
CA LEU A 376 8.84 -0.72 -14.91
C LEU A 376 9.98 0.21 -15.35
N HIS A 377 11.18 0.06 -14.77
CA HIS A 377 12.35 0.82 -15.18
C HIS A 377 12.69 0.57 -16.65
N ALA A 378 12.69 -0.68 -17.10
CA ALA A 378 12.93 -1.03 -18.49
C ALA A 378 11.89 -0.40 -19.43
N HIS A 379 10.60 -0.38 -19.06
CA HIS A 379 9.57 0.33 -19.82
C HIS A 379 9.85 1.83 -19.92
N ILE A 380 10.26 2.45 -18.80
CA ILE A 380 10.62 3.87 -18.77
C ILE A 380 11.79 4.14 -19.71
N SER A 381 12.89 3.39 -19.61
CA SER A 381 14.06 3.58 -20.47
C SER A 381 13.73 3.35 -21.95
N ASN A 382 12.94 2.31 -22.25
CA ASN A 382 12.61 1.95 -23.63
C ASN A 382 11.66 2.96 -24.30
N PHE A 383 10.73 3.54 -23.55
CA PHE A 383 9.69 4.44 -24.10
C PHE A 383 9.96 5.94 -23.86
N SER A 384 10.93 6.29 -23.02
CA SER A 384 11.35 7.69 -22.78
C SER A 384 12.30 8.23 -23.85
N CYS A 385 13.11 7.36 -24.49
CA CYS A 385 14.10 7.77 -25.50
C CYS A 385 13.49 8.07 -26.89
N ASP A 386 12.93 9.27 -27.10
CA ASP A 386 12.65 9.81 -28.46
C ASP A 386 13.82 10.65 -29.03
N THR A 387 15.04 10.10 -29.02
CA THR A 387 16.20 10.74 -29.65
C THR A 387 16.84 9.92 -30.78
N SER A 388 16.70 8.60 -30.78
CA SER A 388 17.48 7.72 -31.67
C SER A 388 17.01 7.62 -33.12
N ASN A 389 15.93 8.30 -33.52
CA ASN A 389 15.41 8.15 -34.88
C ASN A 389 15.06 9.44 -35.62
N LYS A 390 15.43 10.64 -35.17
CA LYS A 390 15.25 11.81 -36.05
C LYS A 390 16.08 11.66 -37.34
N VAL A 391 17.37 11.33 -37.23
CA VAL A 391 18.29 11.16 -38.38
C VAL A 391 17.94 9.93 -39.25
N THR A 392 17.57 8.81 -38.63
CA THR A 392 17.15 7.58 -39.33
C THR A 392 15.75 7.69 -39.95
N ARG A 393 14.84 8.50 -39.38
CA ARG A 393 13.54 8.84 -40.00
C ARG A 393 13.76 9.68 -41.27
N PHE A 394 14.69 10.65 -41.24
CA PHE A 394 15.04 11.44 -42.43
C PHE A 394 15.67 10.59 -43.55
N THR A 395 16.47 9.59 -43.21
CA THR A 395 17.16 8.76 -44.22
C THR A 395 16.33 7.59 -44.76
N LYS A 396 15.32 7.10 -44.02
CA LYS A 396 14.51 5.93 -44.44
C LYS A 396 13.08 6.27 -44.88
N GLY A 397 12.63 7.52 -44.81
CA GLY A 397 11.31 7.95 -45.29
C GLY A 397 10.11 7.26 -44.63
N LYS A 398 10.30 6.58 -43.48
CA LYS A 398 9.21 5.93 -42.74
C LYS A 398 8.38 6.98 -42.01
N LYS A 399 7.07 6.97 -42.23
CA LYS A 399 6.11 7.74 -41.43
C LYS A 399 6.25 7.32 -39.95
N PRO A 400 6.13 8.26 -39.00
CA PRO A 400 6.15 7.93 -37.58
C PRO A 400 5.04 6.92 -37.30
N ASP A 401 5.38 5.82 -36.61
CA ASP A 401 4.36 4.96 -36.03
C ASP A 401 3.49 5.82 -35.10
N LYS A 402 2.17 5.69 -35.24
CA LYS A 402 1.23 6.43 -34.40
C LYS A 402 1.31 5.85 -33.00
N SER A 403 1.89 6.61 -32.08
CA SER A 403 1.83 6.28 -30.66
C SER A 403 0.39 6.30 -30.16
N VAL A 404 0.16 5.58 -29.06
CA VAL A 404 -1.15 5.51 -28.43
C VAL A 404 -1.49 6.86 -27.80
N ASN A 405 -2.72 7.35 -28.01
CA ASN A 405 -3.21 8.54 -27.33
C ASN A 405 -3.50 8.23 -25.85
N ILE A 406 -2.53 8.47 -24.96
CA ILE A 406 -2.61 8.11 -23.54
C ILE A 406 -3.75 8.82 -22.80
N GLU A 407 -4.15 10.02 -23.21
CA GLU A 407 -5.26 10.77 -22.59
C GLU A 407 -6.62 10.04 -22.70
N GLU A 408 -6.77 9.16 -23.69
CA GLU A 408 -7.95 8.30 -23.80
C GLU A 408 -7.91 7.09 -22.86
N TRP A 409 -6.72 6.73 -22.37
CA TRP A 409 -6.50 5.55 -21.53
C TRP A 409 -6.55 5.83 -20.05
N ILE A 410 -6.11 7.02 -19.64
CA ILE A 410 -6.08 7.40 -18.24
C ILE A 410 -7.32 8.23 -17.87
N SER A 411 -7.61 8.27 -16.57
CA SER A 411 -8.64 9.12 -15.98
C SER A 411 -8.12 9.77 -14.72
N ASP A 412 -8.57 11.00 -14.46
CA ASP A 412 -8.26 11.72 -13.25
C ASP A 412 -8.70 10.92 -12.01
N LEU A 413 -8.00 11.18 -10.90
CA LEU A 413 -8.39 10.63 -9.62
C LEU A 413 -9.62 11.35 -9.07
N ILE A 414 -10.65 10.61 -8.71
CA ILE A 414 -11.77 11.14 -7.93
C ILE A 414 -11.38 11.09 -6.45
N PRO A 415 -11.25 12.24 -5.75
CA PRO A 415 -10.79 12.29 -4.37
C PRO A 415 -11.76 11.60 -3.41
N ILE A 416 -11.22 11.14 -2.29
CA ILE A 416 -12.03 10.74 -1.14
C ILE A 416 -12.52 12.02 -0.47
N ASN A 417 -13.81 12.10 -0.15
CA ASN A 417 -14.28 13.20 0.69
C ASN A 417 -13.86 12.90 2.14
N ASP A 418 -12.85 13.61 2.63
CA ASP A 418 -12.27 13.45 3.98
C ASP A 418 -13.27 13.73 5.12
N SER A 419 -14.45 14.30 4.82
CA SER A 419 -15.53 14.47 5.81
C SER A 419 -16.05 13.16 6.41
N ASP A 420 -15.65 12.02 5.86
CA ASP A 420 -16.01 10.69 6.32
C ASP A 420 -14.85 9.96 7.04
N SER A 421 -13.62 10.49 7.06
CA SER A 421 -12.43 9.79 7.58
C SER A 421 -12.01 10.15 9.02
N GLU A 422 -12.61 11.14 9.67
CA GLU A 422 -12.15 11.67 10.98
C GLU A 422 -12.51 10.83 12.23
N GLU A 423 -13.00 9.59 12.10
CA GLU A 423 -13.16 8.69 13.24
C GLU A 423 -12.04 7.64 13.25
N GLU A 424 -10.78 8.08 13.27
CA GLU A 424 -9.71 7.26 13.84
C GLU A 424 -9.76 7.46 15.36
N SER A 425 -10.32 6.46 16.04
CA SER A 425 -10.32 6.36 17.49
C SER A 425 -8.89 6.53 18.00
N SER A 426 -8.66 7.65 18.69
CA SER A 426 -7.57 7.83 19.63
C SER A 426 -7.67 6.77 20.73
N GLU A 427 -7.19 5.56 20.46
CA GLU A 427 -6.79 4.64 21.52
C GLU A 427 -5.44 5.12 22.04
N GLU A 428 -5.50 6.05 22.99
CA GLU A 428 -4.42 6.29 23.93
C GLU A 428 -4.07 4.95 24.59
N ILE A 429 -2.78 4.58 24.52
CA ILE A 429 -2.19 3.51 25.34
C ILE A 429 -1.69 4.12 26.65
#